data_AF-A0A3C1M218-F1
#
_entry.id   AF-A0A3C1M218-F1
#
_cell.length_a   1.000
_cell.length_b   1.000
_cell.length_c   1.000
_cell.angle_alpha   90.00
_cell.angle_beta   90.00
_cell.angle_gamma   90.00
#
_symmetry.space_group_name_H-M   'P 1'
#
loop_
_entity.id
_entity.type
_entity.pdbx_description
1 polymer ?
#
loop_
_entity_poly.entity_id
_entity_poly.type
_entity_poly.pdbx_seq_one_letter_code
_entity_poly.pdbx_strand_id
1 'polypeptide(L)'
;MIATPTVAPASIAGEKRVTLAGISWGGYQQILQALPETRGARLIYDGGFLEITMPAEFHEFALRLIDRFVGILVVEMGLDLKTMGSTTLNREDLQRGAEPDCAYYIQNQ
;
A
#
# COMPACT_ATOMS: atom_id res chain seq x y z
N MET A 1 -2.77 -46.78 21.89
CA MET A 1 -1.99 -45.83 21.07
C MET A 1 -2.93 -44.67 20.74
N ILE A 2 -2.67 -43.48 21.28
CA ILE A 2 -3.52 -42.30 21.06
C ILE A 2 -2.83 -41.49 19.97
N ALA A 3 -3.44 -41.41 18.79
CA ALA A 3 -2.93 -40.59 17.69
C ALA A 3 -3.19 -39.12 18.00
N THR A 4 -2.13 -38.33 18.15
CA THR A 4 -2.20 -36.87 18.23
C THR A 4 -2.58 -36.32 16.86
N PRO A 5 -3.58 -35.43 16.74
CA PRO A 5 -3.88 -34.79 15.47
C PRO A 5 -2.76 -33.82 15.11
N THR A 6 -2.12 -34.05 13.96
CA THR A 6 -1.20 -33.09 13.34
C THR A 6 -2.03 -31.89 12.88
N VAL A 7 -1.96 -30.78 13.61
CA VAL A 7 -2.52 -29.50 13.15
C VAL A 7 -1.61 -28.99 12.03
N ALA A 8 -2.12 -28.98 10.80
CA ALA A 8 -1.43 -28.33 9.68
C ALA A 8 -1.18 -26.86 10.04
N PRO A 9 0.00 -26.28 9.72
CA PRO A 9 0.24 -24.88 9.99
C PRO A 9 -0.85 -24.06 9.29
N ALA A 10 -1.53 -23.20 10.05
CA ALA A 10 -2.49 -22.27 9.48
C ALA A 10 -1.76 -21.44 8.42
N SER A 11 -2.17 -21.54 7.16
CA SER A 11 -1.67 -20.64 6.13
C SER A 11 -2.05 -19.22 6.55
N ILE A 12 -1.05 -18.36 6.76
CA ILE A 12 -1.31 -16.93 6.95
C ILE A 12 -1.98 -16.49 5.65
N ALA A 13 -3.29 -16.23 5.71
CA ALA A 13 -4.02 -15.73 4.56
C ALA A 13 -3.43 -14.36 4.25
N GLY A 14 -2.64 -14.30 3.17
CA GLY A 14 -2.08 -13.04 2.69
C GLY A 14 -3.18 -12.07 2.29
N GLU A 15 -2.77 -10.83 2.07
CA GLU A 15 -3.66 -9.78 1.60
C GLU A 15 -4.34 -10.18 0.28
N LYS A 16 -5.63 -9.86 0.16
CA LYS A 16 -6.37 -10.12 -1.09
C LYS A 16 -5.97 -9.09 -2.12
N ARG A 17 -5.52 -9.57 -3.28
CA ARG A 17 -5.05 -8.77 -4.39
C ARG A 17 -5.68 -9.22 -5.70
N VAL A 18 -6.01 -8.25 -6.55
CA VAL A 18 -6.46 -8.46 -7.92
C VAL A 18 -5.60 -7.61 -8.85
N THR A 19 -5.12 -8.20 -9.94
CA THR A 19 -4.33 -7.48 -10.96
C THR A 19 -5.04 -7.53 -12.29
N LEU A 20 -5.23 -6.36 -12.91
CA LEU A 20 -5.77 -6.18 -14.25
C LEU A 20 -4.65 -5.75 -15.18
N ALA A 21 -4.49 -6.43 -16.31
CA ALA A 21 -3.48 -6.11 -17.32
C ALA A 21 -4.11 -5.42 -18.53
N GLY A 22 -3.31 -4.62 -19.25
CA GLY A 22 -3.75 -3.93 -20.47
C GLY A 22 -4.58 -2.67 -20.22
N ILE A 23 -4.54 -2.13 -19.01
CA ILE A 23 -5.22 -0.88 -18.66
C ILE A 23 -4.34 0.30 -19.08
N SER A 24 -4.82 1.18 -19.96
CA SER A 24 -4.08 2.40 -20.32
C SER A 24 -4.06 3.40 -19.15
N TRP A 25 -3.14 4.36 -19.18
CA TRP A 25 -3.07 5.43 -18.18
C TRP A 25 -4.41 6.16 -18.01
N GLY A 26 -5.04 6.56 -19.12
CA GLY A 26 -6.36 7.19 -19.08
C GLY A 26 -7.45 6.28 -18.52
N GLY A 27 -7.39 4.97 -18.80
CA GLY A 27 -8.31 3.98 -18.22
C GLY A 27 -8.14 3.87 -16.70
N TYR A 28 -6.90 3.85 -16.22
CA TYR A 28 -6.59 3.91 -14.79
C TYR A 28 -7.16 5.18 -14.14
N GLN A 29 -6.96 6.34 -14.74
CA GLN A 29 -7.47 7.61 -14.20
C GLN A 29 -9.01 7.63 -14.13
N GLN A 30 -9.69 7.06 -15.12
CA GLN A 30 -11.16 6.93 -15.10
C GLN A 30 -11.62 6.02 -13.96
N ILE A 31 -10.96 4.87 -13.76
CA ILE A 31 -11.27 3.96 -12.64
C ILE A 31 -11.03 4.68 -11.30
N LEU A 32 -9.91 5.38 -11.18
CA LEU A 32 -9.54 6.12 -9.96
C LEU A 32 -10.59 7.18 -9.60
N GLN A 33 -11.07 7.95 -10.59
CA GLN A 33 -12.07 9.01 -10.39
C GLN A 33 -13.48 8.46 -10.15
N ALA A 34 -13.80 7.27 -10.66
CA ALA A 34 -15.08 6.62 -10.44
C ALA A 34 -15.24 6.08 -9.01
N LEU A 35 -14.14 5.90 -8.28
CA LEU A 35 -14.13 5.35 -6.93
C LEU A 35 -14.06 6.48 -5.87
N PRO A 36 -14.81 6.39 -4.77
CA PRO A 36 -14.76 7.37 -3.69
C PRO A 36 -13.41 7.31 -2.98
N GLU A 37 -12.91 8.46 -2.50
CA GLU A 37 -11.66 8.53 -1.73
C GLU A 37 -11.72 7.74 -0.41
N THR A 38 -12.93 7.52 0.14
CA THR A 38 -13.16 6.78 1.39
C THR A 38 -13.15 5.26 1.24
N ARG A 39 -12.77 4.73 0.08
CA ARG A 39 -12.68 3.29 -0.15
C ARG A 39 -11.62 2.63 0.73
N GLY A 40 -11.88 1.39 1.13
CA GLY A 40 -10.87 0.55 1.79
C GLY A 40 -9.91 -0.14 0.82
N ALA A 41 -10.12 -0.01 -0.50
CA ALA A 41 -9.25 -0.61 -1.51
C ALA A 41 -8.17 0.38 -1.96
N ARG A 42 -6.94 -0.11 -2.08
CA ARG A 42 -5.78 0.63 -2.60
C ARG A 42 -5.55 0.29 -4.06
N LEU A 43 -5.23 1.31 -4.86
CA LEU A 43 -4.89 1.15 -6.28
C LEU A 43 -3.41 1.49 -6.52
N ILE A 44 -2.72 0.59 -7.22
CA ILE A 44 -1.35 0.78 -7.70
C ILE A 44 -1.35 0.53 -9.21
N TYR A 45 -0.87 1.49 -9.97
CA TYR A 45 -0.76 1.42 -11.42
C TYR A 45 0.70 1.49 -11.85
N ASP A 46 1.13 0.53 -12.69
CA ASP A 46 2.46 0.50 -13.30
C ASP A 46 2.35 0.09 -14.77
N GLY A 47 2.47 1.06 -15.68
CA GLY A 47 2.76 0.82 -17.09
C GLY A 47 1.84 -0.18 -17.82
N GLY A 48 0.55 -0.21 -17.49
CA GLY A 48 -0.41 -1.15 -18.08
C GLY A 48 -1.07 -2.10 -17.08
N PHE A 49 -0.52 -2.21 -15.88
CA PHE A 49 -1.01 -3.08 -14.83
C PHE A 49 -1.67 -2.25 -13.73
N LEU A 50 -2.92 -2.57 -13.43
CA LEU A 50 -3.64 -2.03 -12.28
C LEU A 50 -3.78 -3.11 -11.23
N GLU A 51 -3.10 -2.93 -10.10
CA GLU A 51 -3.25 -3.75 -8.91
C GLU A 51 -4.23 -3.09 -7.94
N ILE A 52 -5.17 -3.89 -7.44
CA ILE A 52 -6.16 -3.50 -6.44
C ILE A 52 -5.99 -4.40 -5.24
N THR A 53 -5.82 -3.79 -4.09
CA THR A 53 -5.45 -4.47 -2.85
C THR A 53 -6.37 -4.02 -1.72
N MET A 54 -6.72 -4.92 -0.79
CA MET A 54 -7.54 -4.58 0.38
C MET A 54 -6.79 -4.91 1.67
N PRO A 55 -6.28 -3.88 2.39
CA PRO A 55 -5.58 -4.02 3.66
C PRO A 55 -6.32 -4.88 4.67
N ALA A 56 -5.59 -5.84 5.26
CA ALA A 56 -6.04 -6.65 6.37
C ALA A 56 -5.61 -6.04 7.72
N GLU A 57 -6.18 -6.50 8.83
CA GLU A 57 -5.83 -6.00 10.17
C GLU A 57 -4.34 -6.09 10.49
N PHE A 58 -3.69 -7.19 10.10
CA PHE A 58 -2.25 -7.36 10.29
C PHE A 58 -1.43 -6.32 9.51
N HIS A 59 -1.92 -5.88 8.36
CA HIS A 59 -1.29 -4.84 7.55
C HIS A 59 -1.25 -3.50 8.30
N GLU A 60 -2.35 -3.12 8.95
CA GLU A 60 -2.42 -1.92 9.78
C GLU A 60 -1.45 -1.99 10.96
N PHE A 61 -1.32 -3.14 11.62
CA PHE A 61 -0.35 -3.31 12.70
C PHE A 61 1.09 -3.10 12.21
N ALA A 62 1.47 -3.76 11.11
CA ALA A 62 2.80 -3.65 10.54
C ALA A 62 3.10 -2.22 10.07
N LEU A 63 2.13 -1.57 9.41
CA LEU A 63 2.19 -0.18 8.97
C LEU A 63 2.50 0.74 10.15
N ARG A 64 1.74 0.65 11.25
CA ARG A 64 1.94 1.52 12.42
C ARG A 64 3.29 1.29 13.10
N LEU A 65 3.78 0.06 13.12
CA LEU A 65 5.10 -0.26 13.69
C LEU A 65 6.22 0.39 12.86
N ILE A 66 6.17 0.23 11.53
CA ILE A 66 7.17 0.80 10.61
C ILE A 66 7.12 2.33 10.65
N ASP A 67 5.92 2.91 10.63
CA ASP A 67 5.72 4.37 10.67
C ASP A 67 6.32 5.01 11.92
N ARG A 68 6.10 4.39 13.08
CA ARG A 68 6.69 4.84 14.34
C ARG A 68 8.20 4.71 14.33
N PHE A 69 8.75 3.62 13.80
CA PHE A 69 10.19 3.42 13.72
C PHE A 69 10.85 4.51 12.85
N VAL A 70 10.31 4.76 11.66
CA VAL A 70 10.82 5.81 10.76
C VAL A 70 10.73 7.19 11.43
N GLY A 71 9.59 7.51 12.05
CA GLY A 71 9.40 8.78 12.74
C GLY A 71 10.41 9.01 13.86
N ILE A 72 10.62 8.02 14.73
CA ILE A 72 11.60 8.11 15.82
C ILE A 72 13.01 8.28 15.25
N LEU A 73 13.40 7.46 14.27
CA LEU A 73 14.74 7.52 13.70
C LEU A 73 15.05 8.90 13.10
N VAL A 74 14.13 9.46 12.33
CA VAL A 74 14.31 10.76 11.67
C VAL A 74 14.44 11.89 12.70
N VAL A 75 13.63 11.87 13.75
CA VAL A 75 13.70 12.85 14.85
C VAL A 75 15.01 12.72 15.63
N GLU A 76 15.45 11.50 15.97
CA GLU A 76 16.72 11.27 16.67
C GLU A 76 17.94 11.68 15.84
N MET A 77 17.82 11.65 14.51
CA MET A 77 18.85 12.16 13.60
C MET A 77 18.83 13.69 13.44
N GLY A 78 17.90 14.40 14.08
CA GLY A 78 17.75 15.85 13.97
C GLY A 78 17.29 16.31 12.58
N LEU A 79 16.53 15.47 11.88
CA LEU A 79 16.02 15.73 10.53
C LEU A 79 14.53 16.04 10.55
N ASP A 80 14.06 16.77 9.55
CA ASP A 80 12.64 17.05 9.36
C ASP A 80 11.93 15.88 8.65
N LEU A 81 10.67 15.63 9.01
CA LEU A 81 9.83 14.59 8.41
C LEU A 81 8.48 15.16 7.95
N LYS A 82 8.15 14.95 6.68
CA LYS A 82 6.81 15.20 6.13
C LYS A 82 6.20 13.88 5.64
N THR A 83 4.99 13.57 6.12
CA THR A 83 4.27 12.34 5.76
C THR A 83 3.17 12.61 4.71
N MET A 84 2.98 11.68 3.78
CA MET A 84 1.97 11.77 2.70
C MET A 84 1.23 10.44 2.43
N GLY A 85 1.06 9.60 3.46
CA GLY A 85 0.50 8.25 3.33
C GLY A 85 -0.96 8.15 2.87
N SER A 86 -1.70 9.26 2.81
CA SER A 86 -3.07 9.26 2.29
C SER A 86 -3.18 9.85 0.88
N THR A 87 -2.06 10.20 0.25
CA THR A 87 -2.06 10.91 -1.03
C THR A 87 -1.83 9.95 -2.18
N THR A 88 -2.70 9.95 -3.18
CA THR A 88 -2.45 9.28 -4.46
C THR A 88 -1.33 10.01 -5.20
N LEU A 89 -0.24 9.30 -5.49
CA LEU A 89 0.94 9.81 -6.17
C LEU A 89 0.91 9.42 -7.64
N ASN A 90 0.39 10.31 -8.48
CA ASN A 90 0.31 10.10 -9.92
C ASN A 90 1.47 10.76 -10.67
N ARG A 91 2.09 10.00 -11.57
CA ARG A 91 3.17 10.39 -12.46
C ARG A 91 2.85 9.92 -13.87
N GLU A 92 2.10 10.76 -14.59
CA GLU A 92 1.69 10.49 -15.97
C GLU A 92 2.88 10.33 -16.92
N ASP A 93 3.93 11.12 -16.72
CA ASP A 93 5.18 11.04 -17.48
C ASP A 93 5.88 9.67 -17.34
N LEU A 94 5.64 8.97 -16.23
CA LEU A 94 6.14 7.61 -15.99
C LEU A 94 5.06 6.54 -16.18
N GLN A 95 3.81 6.93 -16.46
CA GLN A 95 2.63 6.07 -16.44
C GLN A 95 2.55 5.23 -15.15
N ARG A 96 2.71 5.89 -14.00
CA ARG A 96 2.67 5.28 -12.67
C ARG A 96 1.74 6.02 -11.73
N GLY A 97 0.99 5.26 -10.93
CA GLY A 97 0.12 5.78 -9.89
C GLY A 97 0.25 4.91 -8.65
N ALA A 98 0.37 5.51 -7.47
CA ALA A 98 0.49 4.75 -6.23
C ALA A 98 -0.36 5.36 -5.12
N GLU A 99 -1.05 4.50 -4.37
CA GLU A 99 -1.64 4.83 -3.08
C GLU A 99 -0.82 4.15 -1.99
N PRO A 100 0.29 4.77 -1.54
CA PRO A 100 1.17 4.17 -0.56
C PRO A 100 0.45 4.04 0.78
N ASP A 101 0.86 3.06 1.58
CA ASP A 101 0.45 2.94 2.99
C ASP A 101 1.02 4.07 3.84
N CYS A 102 2.30 4.35 3.63
CA CYS A 102 3.03 5.46 4.20
C CYS A 102 3.98 6.05 3.15
N ALA A 103 4.18 7.36 3.18
CA ALA A 103 5.16 8.06 2.34
C ALA A 103 5.87 9.13 3.16
N TYR A 104 7.19 9.24 2.98
CA TYR A 104 8.07 10.08 3.79
C TYR A 104 8.94 10.96 2.91
N TYR A 105 8.89 12.27 3.15
CA TYR A 105 9.88 13.22 2.66
C TYR A 105 10.75 13.65 3.83
N ILE A 106 12.06 13.43 3.70
CA ILE A 106 13.05 13.77 4.73
C ILE A 106 13.87 14.98 4.28
N GLN A 107 14.54 14.88 3.12
CA GLN A 107 15.44 15.93 2.62
C GLN A 107 14.83 16.85 1.56
N ASN A 108 13.85 16.38 0.79
CA ASN A 108 13.32 17.09 -0.40
C ASN A 108 11.81 17.33 -0.26
N GLN A 109 11.40 18.03 0.79
CA GLN A 109 10.00 18.21 1.19
C GLN A 109 9.19 19.17 0.30
#